data_AF-A0A7Y1XST1-F1
#
_entry.id   AF-A0A7Y1XST1-F1
#
_cell.length_a   1.000
_cell.length_b   1.000
_cell.length_c   1.000
_cell.angle_alpha   90.00
_cell.angle_beta   90.00
_cell.angle_gamma   90.00
#
_symmetry.space_group_name_H-M   'P 1'
#
loop_
_entity.id
_entity.type
_entity.pdbx_description
1 polymer ?
#
loop_
_entity_poly.entity_id
_entity_poly.type
_entity_poly.pdbx_seq_one_letter_code
_entity_poly.pdbx_strand_id
1 'polypeptide(L)'
;MYQQLTDQAEKYLKSLNTGDNIAAQLKRMLADLMASGEANADAACRALKLSRRTLQRRLKAERTSFQKVLQEVRRELAIRYLSDRRLKSLEVAMLLGYSNFSSFTTAFKSWYDLPPAKYRQKLFASG
;
A
#
# COMPACT_ATOMS: atom_id res chain seq x y z
N MET A 1 8.65 33.99 3.04
CA MET A 1 7.28 34.48 2.82
C MET A 1 6.33 33.46 2.16
N TYR A 2 6.82 32.44 1.43
CA TYR A 2 5.96 31.35 0.88
C TYR A 2 5.58 30.23 1.87
N GLN A 3 6.27 30.12 2.99
CA GLN A 3 6.16 29.00 3.93
C GLN A 3 4.87 29.04 4.79
N GLN A 4 4.33 30.24 5.05
CA GLN A 4 3.08 30.41 5.80
C GLN A 4 1.83 30.08 4.96
N LEU A 5 1.88 30.31 3.65
CA LEU A 5 0.79 29.98 2.72
C LEU A 5 0.62 28.46 2.57
N THR A 6 1.73 27.72 2.50
CA THR A 6 1.69 26.25 2.50
C THR A 6 1.16 25.69 3.80
N ASP A 7 1.52 26.28 4.94
CA ASP A 7 1.08 25.80 6.26
C ASP A 7 -0.42 26.03 6.50
N GLN A 8 -0.99 27.15 6.03
CA GLN A 8 -2.43 27.39 6.10
C GLN A 8 -3.22 26.47 5.16
N ALA A 9 -2.76 26.28 3.92
CA ALA A 9 -3.37 25.35 2.98
C ALA A 9 -3.29 23.90 3.51
N GLU A 10 -2.17 23.52 4.12
CA GLU A 10 -2.01 22.22 4.77
C GLU A 10 -2.95 22.04 5.96
N LYS A 11 -3.17 23.08 6.78
CA LYS A 11 -4.13 23.06 7.90
C LYS A 11 -5.58 22.93 7.44
N TYR A 12 -5.96 23.66 6.39
CA TYR A 12 -7.30 23.62 5.81
C TYR A 12 -7.60 22.28 5.14
N LEU A 13 -6.64 21.70 4.42
CA LEU A 13 -6.76 20.32 3.90
C LEU A 13 -6.80 19.28 5.01
N LYS A 14 -6.20 19.55 6.17
CA LYS A 14 -6.24 18.67 7.36
C LYS A 14 -7.59 18.70 8.06
N SER A 15 -8.31 19.83 8.02
CA SER A 15 -9.66 19.98 8.57
C SER A 15 -10.77 19.44 7.66
N LEU A 16 -10.50 19.28 6.36
CA LEU A 16 -11.44 18.64 5.42
C LEU A 16 -11.35 17.11 5.42
N ASN A 17 -10.25 16.54 5.95
CA ASN A 17 -9.98 15.10 6.01
C ASN A 17 -10.22 14.48 7.39
N THR A 18 -10.91 15.18 8.29
CA THR A 18 -10.97 14.93 9.74
C THR A 18 -11.60 13.59 10.18
N GLY A 19 -12.06 12.74 9.27
CA GLY A 19 -12.47 11.36 9.60
C GLY A 19 -11.34 10.33 9.59
N ASP A 20 -10.26 10.55 8.83
CA ASP A 20 -9.20 9.55 8.63
C ASP A 20 -7.81 10.16 8.73
N ASN A 21 -6.97 9.54 9.54
CA ASN A 21 -5.56 9.88 9.68
C ASN A 21 -4.78 9.66 8.36
N ILE A 22 -3.57 10.23 8.22
CA ILE A 22 -2.82 10.17 6.95
C ILE A 22 -2.47 8.73 6.58
N ALA A 23 -2.29 7.85 7.56
CA ALA A 23 -2.05 6.43 7.33
C ALA A 23 -3.26 5.76 6.67
N ALA A 24 -4.49 6.03 7.14
CA ALA A 24 -5.72 5.48 6.57
C ALA A 24 -5.96 5.99 5.13
N GLN A 25 -5.72 7.28 4.88
CA GLN A 25 -5.77 7.84 3.53
C GLN A 25 -4.75 7.17 2.60
N LEU A 26 -3.51 6.99 3.07
CA LEU A 26 -2.47 6.30 2.33
C LEU A 26 -2.85 4.84 2.06
N LYS A 27 -3.47 4.13 3.02
CA LYS A 27 -3.93 2.76 2.82
C LYS A 27 -4.94 2.65 1.68
N ARG A 28 -5.99 3.48 1.71
CA ARG A 28 -7.01 3.49 0.65
C ARG A 28 -6.38 3.78 -0.71
N MET A 29 -5.55 4.81 -0.77
CA MET A 29 -4.90 5.19 -2.02
C MET A 29 -4.00 4.09 -2.58
N LEU A 30 -3.24 3.42 -1.72
CA LEU A 30 -2.41 2.29 -2.13
C LEU A 30 -3.26 1.10 -2.60
N ALA A 31 -4.40 0.84 -1.95
CA ALA A 31 -5.29 -0.24 -2.37
C ALA A 31 -5.90 0.02 -3.76
N ASP A 32 -6.35 1.25 -4.01
CA ASP A 32 -6.90 1.65 -5.32
C ASP A 32 -5.84 1.57 -6.43
N LEU A 33 -4.63 2.07 -6.15
CA LEU A 33 -3.50 2.00 -7.10
C LEU A 33 -3.04 0.56 -7.37
N MET A 34 -3.15 -0.35 -6.39
CA MET A 34 -2.83 -1.77 -6.60
C MET A 34 -3.91 -2.47 -7.42
N ALA A 35 -5.18 -2.11 -7.22
CA ALA A 35 -6.28 -2.62 -8.02
C ALA A 35 -6.17 -2.16 -9.49
N SER A 36 -5.61 -0.98 -9.76
CA SER A 36 -5.37 -0.48 -11.12
C SER A 36 -4.02 -0.92 -11.73
N GLY A 37 -3.15 -1.58 -10.96
CA GLY A 37 -1.81 -2.00 -11.41
C GLY A 37 -0.77 -0.88 -11.48
N GLU A 38 -1.05 0.29 -10.90
CA GLU A 38 -0.18 1.47 -10.93
C GLU A 38 0.56 1.74 -9.59
N ALA A 39 0.53 0.78 -8.68
CA ALA A 39 1.04 0.96 -7.32
C ALA A 39 2.55 1.21 -7.25
N ASN A 40 2.92 2.47 -7.03
CA ASN A 40 4.25 2.86 -6.60
C ASN A 40 4.21 4.07 -5.64
N ALA A 41 5.33 4.32 -4.95
CA ALA A 41 5.42 5.37 -3.94
C ALA A 41 5.16 6.77 -4.49
N ASP A 42 5.55 7.03 -5.73
CA ASP A 42 5.34 8.33 -6.37
C ASP A 42 3.88 8.53 -6.78
N ALA A 43 3.22 7.48 -7.26
CA ALA A 43 1.79 7.49 -7.54
C ALA A 43 0.98 7.81 -6.27
N ALA A 44 1.32 7.17 -5.14
CA ALA A 44 0.67 7.46 -3.86
C ALA A 44 0.88 8.91 -3.39
N CYS A 45 2.09 9.46 -3.53
CA CYS A 45 2.37 10.86 -3.19
C CYS A 45 1.62 11.84 -4.09
N ARG A 46 1.60 11.58 -5.41
CA ARG A 46 0.86 12.39 -6.39
C ARG A 46 -0.64 12.38 -6.09
N ALA A 47 -1.21 11.21 -5.82
CA ALA A 47 -2.63 11.07 -5.57
C ALA A 47 -3.07 11.71 -4.23
N LEU A 48 -2.20 11.67 -3.21
CA LEU A 48 -2.41 12.41 -1.96
C LEU A 48 -2.12 13.91 -2.07
N LYS A 49 -1.58 14.39 -3.20
CA LYS A 49 -1.10 15.77 -3.40
C LYS A 49 -0.10 16.21 -2.33
N LEU A 50 0.78 15.30 -1.91
CA LEU A 50 1.80 15.55 -0.88
C LEU A 50 3.20 15.31 -1.42
N SER A 51 4.15 16.14 -0.98
CA SER A 51 5.56 15.81 -1.14
C SER A 51 5.93 14.58 -0.29
N ARG A 52 6.95 13.83 -0.70
CA ARG A 52 7.50 12.70 0.09
C ARG A 52 7.87 13.15 1.52
N ARG A 53 8.45 14.35 1.67
CA ARG A 53 8.81 14.94 2.97
C ARG A 53 7.60 15.19 3.86
N THR A 54 6.54 15.78 3.31
CA THR A 54 5.30 16.04 4.07
C THR A 54 4.63 14.74 4.49
N LEU A 55 4.54 13.76 3.58
CA LEU A 55 3.98 12.45 3.88
C LEU A 55 4.76 11.74 5.01
N GLN A 56 6.09 11.69 4.92
CA GLN A 56 6.93 11.10 5.96
C GLN A 56 6.77 11.79 7.31
N ARG A 57 6.75 13.13 7.35
CA ARG A 57 6.54 13.91 8.58
C ARG A 57 5.20 13.57 9.24
N ARG A 58 4.12 13.51 8.45
CA ARG A 58 2.77 13.21 8.95
C ARG A 58 2.66 11.76 9.45
N LEU A 59 3.21 10.80 8.70
CA LEU A 59 3.26 9.40 9.13
C LEU A 59 4.06 9.22 10.42
N LYS A 60 5.19 9.94 10.56
CA LYS A 60 5.99 9.92 11.79
C LYS A 60 5.22 10.49 12.99
N ALA A 61 4.42 11.54 12.79
CA ALA A 61 3.54 12.08 13.83
C ALA A 61 2.49 11.05 14.28
N GLU A 62 2.09 10.14 13.38
CA GLU A 62 1.21 8.99 13.66
C GLU A 62 1.97 7.72 14.08
N ARG A 63 3.27 7.82 14.39
CA ARG A 63 4.14 6.70 14.79
C ARG A 63 4.15 5.53 13.78
N THR A 64 4.04 5.85 12.49
CA THR A 64 4.11 4.89 11.39
C THR A 64 5.08 5.36 10.31
N SER A 65 5.22 4.57 9.24
CA SER A 65 6.07 4.88 8.10
C SER A 65 5.39 4.46 6.80
N PHE A 66 5.84 5.02 5.69
CA PHE A 66 5.32 4.66 4.36
C PHE A 66 5.49 3.15 4.11
N GLN A 67 6.66 2.61 4.45
CA GLN A 67 6.91 1.17 4.30
C GLN A 67 5.99 0.34 5.18
N LYS A 68 5.73 0.74 6.43
CA LYS A 68 4.82 0.00 7.30
C LYS A 68 3.41 -0.06 6.71
N VAL A 69 2.87 1.08 6.29
CA VAL A 69 1.55 1.16 5.66
C VAL A 69 1.50 0.37 4.35
N LEU A 70 2.54 0.50 3.50
CA LEU A 70 2.64 -0.25 2.25
C LEU A 70 2.62 -1.77 2.47
N GLN A 71 3.36 -2.25 3.46
CA GLN A 71 3.42 -3.68 3.77
C GLN A 71 2.10 -4.19 4.34
N GLU A 72 1.40 -3.40 5.16
CA GLU A 72 0.06 -3.73 5.66
C GLU A 72 -0.92 -3.93 4.48
N VAL A 73 -1.00 -2.97 3.56
CA VAL A 73 -1.87 -3.06 2.37
C VAL A 73 -1.49 -4.25 1.50
N ARG A 74 -0.20 -4.46 1.25
CA ARG A 74 0.27 -5.59 0.43
C ARG A 74 -0.13 -6.94 1.02
N ARG A 75 -0.02 -7.10 2.35
CA ARG A 75 -0.41 -8.33 3.03
C ARG A 75 -1.90 -8.61 2.89
N GLU A 76 -2.73 -7.60 3.14
CA GLU A 76 -4.18 -7.70 3.03
C GLU A 76 -4.62 -8.08 1.60
N LEU A 77 -4.05 -7.41 0.59
CA LEU A 77 -4.38 -7.66 -0.81
C LEU A 77 -3.78 -8.96 -1.35
N ALA A 78 -2.60 -9.37 -0.89
CA ALA A 78 -1.97 -10.61 -1.36
C ALA A 78 -2.87 -11.83 -1.13
N ILE A 79 -3.50 -11.93 0.04
CA ILE A 79 -4.42 -13.04 0.34
C ILE A 79 -5.65 -12.99 -0.58
N ARG A 80 -6.24 -11.80 -0.74
CA ARG A 80 -7.40 -11.58 -1.61
C ARG A 80 -7.11 -11.93 -3.08
N TYR A 81 -5.95 -11.55 -3.59
CA TYR A 81 -5.59 -11.84 -4.98
C TYR A 81 -5.14 -13.28 -5.19
N LEU A 82 -4.51 -13.91 -4.18
CA LEU A 82 -4.17 -15.33 -4.26
C LEU A 82 -5.40 -16.25 -4.24
N SER A 83 -6.50 -15.83 -3.61
CA SER A 83 -7.78 -16.57 -3.63
C SER A 83 -8.58 -16.38 -4.92
N ASP A 84 -8.25 -15.40 -5.77
CA ASP A 84 -8.86 -15.25 -7.10
C ASP A 84 -8.26 -16.27 -8.08
N ARG A 85 -9.09 -17.21 -8.55
CA ARG A 85 -8.70 -18.26 -9.50
C ARG A 85 -8.26 -17.70 -10.85
N ARG A 86 -8.70 -16.49 -11.22
CA ARG A 86 -8.39 -15.85 -12.51
C ARG A 86 -6.97 -15.28 -12.55
N LEU A 87 -6.39 -14.96 -11.38
CA LEU A 87 -5.05 -14.36 -11.28
C LEU A 87 -3.99 -15.44 -11.06
N LYS A 88 -2.88 -15.39 -11.79
CA LYS A 88 -1.68 -16.20 -11.55
C LYS A 88 -0.80 -15.54 -10.49
N SER A 89 -0.01 -16.34 -9.75
CA SER A 89 0.88 -15.81 -8.69
C SER A 89 1.86 -14.72 -9.15
N LEU A 90 2.27 -14.75 -10.43
CA LEU A 90 3.10 -13.71 -11.03
C LEU A 90 2.31 -12.40 -11.21
N GLU A 91 1.07 -12.47 -11.67
CA GLU A 91 0.18 -11.31 -11.84
C GLU A 91 -0.14 -10.67 -10.49
N VAL A 92 -0.35 -11.49 -9.45
CA VAL A 92 -0.49 -11.01 -8.07
C VAL A 92 0.74 -10.21 -7.63
N ALA A 93 1.96 -10.66 -7.94
CA ALA A 93 3.17 -9.91 -7.60
C ALA A 93 3.20 -8.52 -8.27
N MET A 94 2.82 -8.46 -9.55
CA MET A 94 2.79 -7.21 -10.32
C MET A 94 1.72 -6.24 -9.77
N LEU A 95 0.51 -6.72 -9.48
CA LEU A 95 -0.57 -5.91 -8.90
C LEU A 95 -0.18 -5.30 -7.54
N LEU A 96 0.60 -6.03 -6.73
CA LEU A 96 1.09 -5.55 -5.44
C LEU A 96 2.29 -4.58 -5.55
N GLY A 97 2.70 -4.24 -6.77
CA GLY A 97 3.80 -3.33 -7.05
C GLY A 97 5.18 -3.91 -6.77
N TYR A 98 5.37 -5.22 -6.91
CA TYR A 98 6.70 -5.83 -6.92
C TYR A 98 7.29 -5.81 -8.33
N SER A 99 8.57 -5.44 -8.43
CA SER A 99 9.30 -5.42 -9.70
C SER A 99 9.58 -6.82 -10.25
N ASN A 100 9.57 -7.85 -9.39
CA ASN A 100 9.73 -9.24 -9.81
C ASN A 100 9.08 -10.21 -8.81
N PHE A 101 8.86 -11.44 -9.28
CA PHE A 101 8.24 -12.51 -8.50
C PHE A 101 9.08 -12.97 -7.30
N SER A 102 10.41 -12.91 -7.39
CA SER A 102 11.31 -13.32 -6.31
C SER A 102 11.17 -12.40 -5.09
N SER A 103 11.12 -11.08 -5.30
CA SER A 103 10.90 -10.10 -4.23
C SER A 103 9.54 -10.28 -3.55
N PHE A 104 8.49 -10.59 -4.32
CA PHE A 104 7.18 -10.93 -3.77
C PHE A 104 7.24 -12.23 -2.95
N THR A 105 7.89 -13.27 -3.48
CA THR A 105 8.00 -14.57 -2.80
C THR A 105 8.72 -14.45 -1.46
N THR A 106 9.83 -13.70 -1.40
CA THR A 106 10.58 -13.47 -0.15
C THR A 106 9.74 -12.69 0.86
N ALA A 107 9.07 -11.62 0.42
CA ALA A 107 8.19 -10.84 1.31
C ALA A 107 7.00 -11.66 1.80
N PHE A 108 6.35 -12.42 0.93
CA PHE A 108 5.20 -13.23 1.30
C PHE A 108 5.58 -14.34 2.28
N LYS A 109 6.74 -14.99 2.07
CA LYS A 109 7.28 -15.96 3.02
C LYS A 109 7.54 -15.35 4.39
N SER A 110 8.06 -14.12 4.48
CA SER A 110 8.28 -13.48 5.78
C SER A 110 7.00 -13.11 6.52
N TRP A 111 5.86 -13.09 5.84
CA TRP A 111 4.56 -12.77 6.43
C TRP A 111 3.71 -13.98 6.82
N TYR A 112 3.87 -15.10 6.12
CA TYR A 112 2.98 -16.27 6.19
C TYR A 112 3.72 -17.62 6.24
N ASP A 113 5.05 -17.60 6.38
CA ASP A 113 5.95 -18.76 6.45
C ASP A 113 5.83 -19.77 5.29
N LEU A 114 5.16 -19.38 4.20
CA LEU A 114 4.89 -20.23 3.05
C LEU A 114 5.09 -19.44 1.75
N PRO A 115 5.60 -20.05 0.67
CA PRO A 115 5.59 -19.41 -0.64
C PRO A 115 4.15 -19.17 -1.15
N PRO A 116 3.90 -18.11 -1.94
CA PRO A 116 2.58 -17.78 -2.48
C PRO A 116 1.90 -18.95 -3.20
N ALA A 117 2.65 -19.72 -3.98
CA ALA A 117 2.13 -20.87 -4.72
C ALA A 117 1.63 -22.00 -3.79
N LYS A 118 2.37 -22.31 -2.72
CA LYS A 118 1.96 -23.31 -1.73
C LYS A 118 0.76 -22.82 -0.93
N TYR A 119 0.75 -21.53 -0.57
CA TYR A 119 -0.38 -20.91 0.10
C TYR A 119 -1.66 -21.00 -0.75
N ARG A 120 -1.55 -20.67 -2.05
CA ARG A 120 -2.64 -20.79 -3.02
C ARG A 120 -3.14 -22.23 -3.18
N GLN A 121 -2.24 -23.20 -3.22
CA GLN A 121 -2.63 -24.62 -3.26
C GLN A 121 -3.45 -25.00 -2.02
N LYS A 122 -3.05 -24.57 -0.82
CA LYS A 122 -3.82 -24.81 0.41
C LYS A 122 -5.21 -24.16 0.38
N LEU A 123 -5.31 -22.92 -0.14
CA LEU A 123 -6.58 -22.22 -0.27
C LEU A 123 -7.59 -22.99 -1.13
N PHE A 124 -7.13 -23.62 -2.22
CA PHE A 124 -8.00 -24.36 -3.14
C PHE A 124 -8.10 -25.86 -2.88
N ALA A 125 -7.23 -26.44 -2.06
CA ALA A 125 -7.33 -27.82 -1.62
C ALA A 125 -8.35 -28.01 -0.47
N SER A 126 -8.77 -26.91 0.17
CA SER A 126 -9.67 -26.91 1.33
C SER A 126 -11.14 -26.61 0.97
N GLY A 127 -11.53 -26.69 -0.31
CA GLY A 127 -12.89 -26.45 -0.79
C GLY A 127 -13.19 -27.22 -2.05
#